data_AF-A0A162LDK5-F1
#
_entry.id   AF-A0A162LDK5-F1
#
_cell.length_a   1.000
_cell.length_b   1.000
_cell.length_c   1.000
_cell.angle_alpha   90.00
_cell.angle_beta   90.00
_cell.angle_gamma   90.00
#
_symmetry.space_group_name_H-M   'P 1'
#
loop_
_entity.id
_entity.type
_entity.pdbx_description
1 polymer ?
#
loop_
_entity_poly.entity_id
_entity_poly.type
_entity_poly.pdbx_seq_one_letter_code
_entity_poly.pdbx_strand_id
1 'polypeptide(L)'
;MTTLTAPEIDTTAAESAGAAIARGCFPARFEHTEITDPARGRRIEITDPAGDGHWVLGPAEFEVARVFDGQSSFDTLSARLAARGIRADAAKLMRFETKLLGLGLLEIDGRGNRARDPFTGFDFALLHHLVIQRLGVVHPEPLLDRLLAWPGAVRMGLLGAVTLAALATPVLLVVMGGRFLDEASATLTGWMLPLLYLVTLASGFLHEGGHALACRALGVKVRETGFAIYFLMPFAWTRPDRRDWEALAMGPRMVAILAGPFASQALAGLGLAAMMAAPMGSPLHSGGVILAAAGLFGATVTLLPVLNGDGYLMLVEVLRLPNLRRRAFDHLRRAVGLPAPALPASLPAGRGPLLLAVAFGTILGWAGIWVGMAWWLGGMMLELIR
;
A
#
# COMPACT_ATOMS: atom_id res chain seq x y z
N MET A 1 -18.63 -49.45 -4.67
CA MET A 1 -20.10 -49.36 -4.54
C MET A 1 -20.37 -49.06 -3.07
N THR A 2 -20.53 -47.78 -2.74
CA THR A 2 -20.83 -47.32 -1.38
C THR A 2 -21.90 -46.25 -1.55
N THR A 3 -23.15 -46.66 -1.35
CA THR A 3 -24.34 -45.80 -1.35
C THR A 3 -24.30 -44.94 -0.10
N LEU A 4 -24.08 -43.63 -0.29
CA LEU A 4 -24.33 -42.62 0.74
C LEU A 4 -25.79 -42.17 0.57
N THR A 5 -26.63 -42.57 1.53
CA THR A 5 -27.95 -42.01 1.75
C THR A 5 -27.84 -40.52 2.04
N ALA A 6 -28.75 -39.75 1.45
CA ALA A 6 -28.87 -38.32 1.69
C ALA A 6 -29.11 -38.06 3.20
N PRO A 7 -28.43 -37.08 3.82
CA PRO A 7 -28.78 -36.68 5.17
C PRO A 7 -30.15 -36.00 5.13
N GLU A 8 -31.04 -36.39 6.04
CA GLU A 8 -32.25 -35.62 6.36
C GLU A 8 -31.83 -34.20 6.71
N ILE A 9 -32.26 -33.25 5.88
CA ILE A 9 -32.16 -31.83 6.18
C ILE A 9 -33.30 -31.55 7.16
N ASP A 10 -32.94 -31.36 8.42
CA ASP A 10 -33.82 -30.83 9.46
C ASP A 10 -34.36 -29.46 9.02
N THR A 11 -35.65 -29.41 8.71
CA THR A 11 -36.34 -28.21 8.21
C THR A 11 -36.48 -27.12 9.27
N THR A 12 -36.22 -27.41 10.54
CA THR A 12 -36.30 -26.42 11.63
C THR A 12 -35.13 -25.44 11.67
N ALA A 13 -33.94 -25.84 11.18
CA ALA A 13 -32.79 -24.95 11.10
C ALA A 13 -32.95 -23.85 10.02
N ALA A 14 -33.69 -24.12 8.95
CA ALA A 14 -33.97 -23.15 7.89
C ALA A 14 -34.88 -22.00 8.35
N GLU A 15 -35.86 -22.27 9.20
CA GLU A 15 -36.76 -21.25 9.77
C GLU A 15 -36.02 -20.28 10.71
N SER A 16 -35.05 -20.78 11.49
CA SER A 16 -34.22 -19.94 12.37
C SER A 16 -33.26 -19.02 11.62
N ALA A 17 -32.83 -19.41 10.42
CA ALA A 17 -31.90 -18.65 9.60
C ALA A 17 -32.58 -17.54 8.78
N GLY A 18 -33.85 -17.74 8.40
CA GLY A 18 -34.63 -16.77 7.63
C GLY A 18 -35.01 -15.51 8.41
N ALA A 19 -35.34 -15.68 9.70
CA ALA A 19 -35.69 -14.59 10.61
C ALA A 19 -34.48 -13.77 11.09
N ALA A 20 -33.25 -14.26 10.91
CA ALA A 20 -32.05 -13.54 11.32
C ALA A 20 -31.87 -12.26 10.49
N ILE A 21 -31.48 -11.17 11.16
CA ILE A 21 -31.22 -9.87 10.54
C ILE A 21 -29.84 -9.89 9.88
N ALA A 22 -29.79 -9.55 8.60
CA ALA A 22 -28.56 -9.28 7.90
C ALA A 22 -27.98 -7.95 8.41
N ARG A 23 -26.80 -7.99 9.01
CA ARG A 23 -26.14 -6.82 9.63
C ARG A 23 -25.24 -6.06 8.67
N GLY A 24 -24.82 -6.70 7.59
CA GLY A 24 -24.06 -6.08 6.52
C GLY A 24 -24.92 -5.10 5.74
N CYS A 25 -24.37 -3.92 5.48
CA CYS A 25 -24.95 -2.89 4.65
C CYS A 25 -24.02 -2.58 3.48
N PHE A 26 -24.56 -2.48 2.27
CA PHE A 26 -23.80 -2.05 1.10
C PHE A 26 -23.64 -0.52 1.14
N PRO A 27 -22.41 0.01 1.22
CA PRO A 27 -22.21 1.45 1.38
C PRO A 27 -22.69 2.26 0.18
N ALA A 28 -23.49 3.30 0.44
CA ALA A 28 -23.97 4.22 -0.60
C ALA A 28 -22.84 5.01 -1.29
N ARG A 29 -21.68 5.14 -0.62
CA ARG A 29 -20.51 5.86 -1.17
C ARG A 29 -19.79 5.09 -2.26
N PHE A 30 -20.02 3.79 -2.42
CA PHE A 30 -19.31 2.99 -3.41
C PHE A 30 -19.74 3.37 -4.84
N GLU A 31 -18.77 3.79 -5.62
CA GLU A 31 -18.94 4.07 -7.05
C GLU A 31 -18.90 2.73 -7.80
N HIS A 32 -19.68 2.62 -8.88
CA HIS A 32 -19.70 1.41 -9.69
C HIS A 32 -19.84 1.73 -11.17
N THR A 33 -19.09 0.99 -12.00
CA THR A 33 -19.10 1.13 -13.46
C THR A 33 -19.21 -0.24 -14.11
N GLU A 34 -19.95 -0.30 -15.21
CA GLU A 34 -20.05 -1.53 -16.00
C GLU A 34 -18.85 -1.69 -16.92
N ILE A 35 -18.21 -2.86 -16.86
CA ILE A 35 -17.06 -3.23 -17.67
C ILE A 35 -17.36 -4.53 -18.44
N THR A 36 -16.74 -4.69 -19.60
CA THR A 36 -16.84 -5.93 -20.39
C THR A 36 -15.53 -6.70 -20.28
N ASP A 37 -15.57 -7.85 -19.60
CA ASP A 37 -14.44 -8.77 -19.48
C ASP A 37 -14.42 -9.73 -20.69
N PRO A 38 -13.34 -9.78 -21.49
CA PRO A 38 -13.25 -10.64 -22.67
C PRO A 38 -13.47 -12.14 -22.39
N ALA A 39 -13.12 -12.61 -21.19
CA ALA A 39 -13.22 -14.01 -20.79
C ALA A 39 -14.51 -14.33 -20.02
N ARG A 40 -15.14 -13.33 -19.41
CA ARG A 40 -16.23 -13.54 -18.44
C ARG A 40 -17.50 -12.74 -18.70
N GLY A 41 -17.54 -11.96 -19.77
CA GLY A 41 -18.69 -11.15 -20.19
C GLY A 41 -18.89 -9.90 -19.34
N ARG A 42 -20.14 -9.45 -19.21
CA ARG A 42 -20.49 -8.24 -18.44
C ARG A 42 -20.09 -8.41 -16.96
N ARG A 43 -19.45 -7.37 -16.40
CA ARG A 43 -18.98 -7.29 -15.02
C ARG A 43 -19.21 -5.87 -14.48
N ILE A 44 -19.36 -5.76 -13.18
CA ILE A 44 -19.54 -4.49 -12.47
C ILE A 44 -18.33 -4.30 -11.57
N GLU A 45 -17.58 -3.24 -11.85
CA GLU A 45 -16.46 -2.78 -11.06
C GLU A 45 -16.99 -1.84 -9.98
N ILE A 46 -16.58 -2.06 -8.74
CA ILE A 46 -16.99 -1.28 -7.57
C ILE A 46 -15.73 -0.72 -6.91
N THR A 47 -15.75 0.57 -6.63
CA THR A 47 -14.65 1.31 -6.01
C THR A 47 -15.13 2.10 -4.80
N ASP A 48 -14.41 2.01 -3.70
CA ASP A 48 -14.59 2.90 -2.55
C ASP A 48 -13.81 4.20 -2.77
N PRO A 49 -14.45 5.36 -2.99
CA PRO A 49 -13.75 6.63 -3.18
C PRO A 49 -13.05 7.10 -1.89
N ALA A 50 -13.46 6.62 -0.72
CA ALA A 50 -12.88 7.00 0.57
C ALA A 50 -11.73 6.07 1.01
N GLY A 51 -11.53 4.93 0.34
CA GLY A 51 -10.59 3.88 0.73
C GLY A 51 -9.88 3.23 -0.46
N ASP A 52 -9.19 2.11 -0.22
CA ASP A 52 -8.51 1.33 -1.27
C ASP A 52 -9.37 0.12 -1.72
N GLY A 53 -10.66 0.13 -1.37
CA GLY A 53 -11.60 -0.95 -1.65
C GLY A 53 -11.93 -1.03 -3.13
N HIS A 54 -11.66 -2.20 -3.73
CA HIS A 54 -12.00 -2.47 -5.13
C HIS A 54 -12.46 -3.90 -5.31
N TRP A 55 -13.60 -4.07 -5.96
CA TRP A 55 -14.23 -5.35 -6.18
C TRP A 55 -14.79 -5.43 -7.60
N VAL A 56 -14.78 -6.64 -8.17
CA VAL A 56 -15.41 -6.90 -9.47
C VAL A 56 -16.39 -8.05 -9.29
N LEU A 57 -17.65 -7.81 -9.64
CA LEU A 57 -18.75 -8.75 -9.46
C LEU A 57 -19.48 -8.99 -10.78
N GLY A 58 -20.12 -10.15 -10.90
CA GLY A 58 -21.13 -10.37 -11.94
C GLY A 58 -22.38 -9.50 -11.71
N PRO A 59 -23.18 -9.22 -12.75
CA PRO A 59 -24.40 -8.42 -12.62
C PRO A 59 -25.38 -8.95 -11.55
N ALA A 60 -25.56 -10.28 -11.49
CA ALA A 60 -26.42 -10.90 -10.48
C ALA A 60 -25.82 -10.80 -9.06
N GLU A 61 -24.50 -10.96 -8.92
CA GLU A 61 -23.82 -10.85 -7.63
C GLU A 61 -23.85 -9.42 -7.09
N PHE A 62 -23.78 -8.42 -7.97
CA PHE A 62 -23.92 -7.02 -7.63
C PHE A 62 -25.33 -6.69 -7.12
N GLU A 63 -26.36 -7.17 -7.79
CA GLU A 63 -27.74 -6.96 -7.33
C GLU A 63 -28.01 -7.63 -5.98
N VAL A 64 -27.40 -8.79 -5.73
CA VAL A 64 -27.45 -9.44 -4.41
C VAL A 64 -26.69 -8.60 -3.37
N ALA A 65 -25.50 -8.08 -3.70
CA ALA A 65 -24.74 -7.24 -2.78
C ALA A 65 -25.51 -5.97 -2.36
N ARG A 66 -26.22 -5.34 -3.30
CA ARG A 66 -26.98 -4.10 -3.07
C ARG A 66 -28.24 -4.26 -2.22
N VAL A 67 -28.73 -5.50 -2.05
CA VAL A 67 -29.96 -5.73 -1.28
C VAL A 67 -29.73 -5.62 0.22
N PHE A 68 -28.48 -5.78 0.67
CA PHE A 68 -28.06 -5.71 2.06
C PHE A 68 -28.13 -4.28 2.58
N ASP A 69 -29.08 -4.01 3.49
CA ASP A 69 -29.35 -2.71 4.09
C ASP A 69 -28.95 -2.63 5.58
N GLY A 70 -28.43 -3.73 6.14
CA GLY A 70 -28.02 -3.84 7.55
C GLY A 70 -29.17 -3.96 8.55
N GLN A 71 -30.43 -4.02 8.11
CA GLN A 71 -31.62 -3.99 8.98
C GLN A 71 -32.66 -5.06 8.64
N SER A 72 -32.73 -5.52 7.39
CA SER A 72 -33.71 -6.50 6.94
C SER A 72 -33.32 -7.95 7.28
N SER A 73 -34.33 -8.79 7.50
CA SER A 73 -34.13 -10.24 7.67
C SER A 73 -33.77 -10.93 6.35
N PHE A 74 -33.06 -12.05 6.40
CA PHE A 74 -32.69 -12.80 5.20
C PHE A 74 -33.89 -13.26 4.37
N ASP A 75 -35.04 -13.55 5.00
CA ASP A 75 -36.29 -13.86 4.28
C ASP A 75 -36.83 -12.65 3.51
N THR A 76 -36.78 -11.47 4.12
CA THR A 76 -37.19 -10.22 3.46
C THR A 76 -36.29 -9.91 2.27
N LEU A 77 -34.98 -10.11 2.44
CA LEU A 77 -34.00 -9.92 1.36
C LEU A 77 -34.19 -10.94 0.23
N SER A 78 -34.45 -12.21 0.57
CA SER A 78 -34.78 -13.27 -0.38
C SER A 78 -36.03 -12.91 -1.20
N ALA A 79 -37.10 -12.43 -0.56
CA ALA A 79 -38.32 -12.01 -1.24
C ALA A 79 -38.08 -10.81 -2.18
N ARG A 80 -37.28 -9.82 -1.76
CA ARG A 80 -36.89 -8.68 -2.62
C ARG A 80 -36.10 -9.12 -3.84
N LEU A 81 -35.20 -10.08 -3.70
CA LEU A 81 -34.43 -10.63 -4.82
C LEU A 81 -35.30 -11.47 -5.76
N ALA A 82 -36.25 -12.25 -5.22
CA ALA A 82 -37.19 -13.01 -6.00
C ALA A 82 -38.05 -12.11 -6.91
N ALA A 83 -38.47 -10.94 -6.40
CA ALA A 83 -39.19 -9.93 -7.20
C ALA A 83 -38.36 -9.35 -8.36
N ARG A 84 -37.02 -9.42 -8.27
CA ARG A 84 -36.08 -9.03 -9.34
C ARG A 84 -35.64 -10.22 -10.21
N GLY A 85 -36.26 -11.39 -10.05
CA GLY A 85 -35.96 -12.60 -10.83
C GLY A 85 -34.71 -13.36 -10.35
N ILE A 86 -34.13 -13.01 -9.19
CA ILE A 86 -32.96 -13.69 -8.62
C ILE A 86 -33.42 -14.63 -7.50
N ARG A 87 -33.20 -15.94 -7.66
CA ARG A 87 -33.51 -16.93 -6.63
C ARG A 87 -32.31 -17.15 -5.70
N ALA A 88 -32.41 -16.68 -4.47
CA ALA A 88 -31.41 -16.91 -3.43
C ALA A 88 -32.11 -17.31 -2.12
N ASP A 89 -31.77 -18.48 -1.57
CA ASP A 89 -32.28 -18.90 -0.26
C ASP A 89 -31.58 -18.16 0.89
N ALA A 90 -32.22 -18.08 2.06
CA ALA A 90 -31.70 -17.37 3.24
C ALA A 90 -30.31 -17.89 3.66
N ALA A 91 -30.07 -19.19 3.60
CA ALA A 91 -28.77 -19.78 3.96
C ALA A 91 -27.64 -19.38 2.99
N LYS A 92 -27.93 -19.26 1.68
CA LYS A 92 -27.00 -18.74 0.68
C LYS A 92 -26.74 -17.25 0.89
N LEU A 93 -27.77 -16.47 1.21
CA LEU A 93 -27.61 -15.05 1.52
C LEU A 93 -26.73 -14.83 2.75
N MET A 94 -26.91 -15.61 3.81
CA MET A 94 -26.09 -15.53 5.02
C MET A 94 -24.62 -15.88 4.76
N ARG A 95 -24.35 -16.93 3.97
CA ARG A 95 -22.98 -17.26 3.52
C ARG A 95 -22.37 -16.16 2.65
N PHE A 96 -23.19 -15.58 1.78
CA PHE A 96 -22.75 -14.52 0.87
C PHE A 96 -22.45 -13.23 1.63
N GLU A 97 -23.30 -12.83 2.58
CA GLU A 97 -23.06 -11.70 3.48
C GLU A 97 -21.73 -11.87 4.25
N THR A 98 -21.51 -13.04 4.86
CA THR A 98 -20.26 -13.36 5.56
C THR A 98 -19.04 -13.19 4.65
N LYS A 99 -19.15 -13.66 3.39
CA LYS A 99 -18.10 -13.51 2.38
C LYS A 99 -17.88 -12.03 2.03
N LEU A 100 -18.93 -11.26 1.80
CA LEU A 100 -18.83 -9.85 1.42
C LEU A 100 -18.31 -8.97 2.57
N LEU A 101 -18.71 -9.24 3.80
CA LEU A 101 -18.15 -8.63 5.01
C LEU A 101 -16.64 -8.95 5.14
N GLY A 102 -16.25 -10.21 4.92
CA GLY A 102 -14.84 -10.62 4.91
C GLY A 102 -14.02 -9.93 3.81
N LEU A 103 -14.65 -9.62 2.67
CA LEU A 103 -14.05 -8.86 1.56
C LEU A 103 -14.07 -7.34 1.78
N GLY A 104 -14.77 -6.83 2.80
CA GLY A 104 -14.94 -5.39 3.04
C GLY A 104 -15.93 -4.70 2.10
N LEU A 105 -16.72 -5.46 1.33
CA LEU A 105 -17.75 -4.90 0.43
C LEU A 105 -19.05 -4.56 1.17
N LEU A 106 -19.25 -5.15 2.35
CA LEU A 106 -20.33 -4.77 3.27
C LEU A 106 -19.72 -4.22 4.56
N GLU A 107 -20.46 -3.35 5.22
CA GLU A 107 -20.10 -2.74 6.50
C GLU A 107 -21.17 -3.02 7.56
N ILE A 108 -20.77 -3.10 8.83
CA ILE A 108 -21.70 -3.19 9.96
C ILE A 108 -21.63 -1.86 10.71
N ASP A 109 -22.75 -1.16 10.85
CA ASP A 109 -22.84 0.14 11.55
C ASP A 109 -21.82 1.19 11.04
N GLY A 110 -21.59 1.22 9.72
CA GLY A 110 -20.59 2.11 9.09
C GLY A 110 -19.13 1.75 9.39
N ARG A 111 -18.88 0.60 10.02
CA ARG A 111 -17.55 0.02 10.23
C ARG A 111 -17.35 -1.12 9.25
N GLY A 112 -16.71 -0.81 8.12
CA GLY A 112 -16.21 -1.83 7.19
C GLY A 112 -15.00 -2.57 7.74
N ASN A 113 -14.64 -3.67 7.06
CA ASN A 113 -13.33 -4.29 7.25
C ASN A 113 -12.27 -3.21 6.94
N ARG A 114 -11.63 -2.70 7.99
CA ARG A 114 -10.78 -1.51 7.91
C ARG A 114 -9.75 -1.71 6.82
N ALA A 115 -9.62 -0.72 5.94
CA ALA A 115 -8.50 -0.65 5.02
C ALA A 115 -7.22 -0.87 5.86
N ARG A 116 -6.44 -1.89 5.49
CA ARG A 116 -5.19 -2.20 6.20
C ARG A 116 -4.31 -0.97 6.21
N ASP A 117 -3.54 -0.80 7.28
CA ASP A 117 -2.64 0.33 7.39
C ASP A 117 -1.74 0.41 6.14
N PRO A 118 -1.79 1.53 5.39
CA PRO A 118 -1.09 1.66 4.10
C PRO A 118 0.42 1.46 4.25
N PHE A 119 0.98 1.84 5.39
CA PHE A 119 2.42 1.85 5.64
C PHE A 119 2.94 0.51 6.15
N THR A 120 2.24 -0.10 7.11
CA THR A 120 2.68 -1.32 7.82
C THR A 120 2.03 -2.60 7.29
N GLY A 121 0.81 -2.50 6.73
CA GLY A 121 0.02 -3.64 6.28
C GLY A 121 -0.66 -4.44 7.38
N PHE A 122 -0.56 -3.98 8.62
CA PHE A 122 -1.26 -4.52 9.79
C PHE A 122 -2.44 -3.61 10.18
N ASP A 123 -3.44 -4.13 10.89
CA ASP A 123 -4.56 -3.31 11.38
C ASP A 123 -4.29 -2.93 12.84
N PHE A 124 -3.80 -1.72 13.08
CA PHE A 124 -3.67 -1.14 14.42
C PHE A 124 -4.93 -0.32 14.77
N ALA A 125 -6.04 -1.04 14.94
CA ALA A 125 -7.37 -0.51 15.23
C ALA A 125 -7.45 0.59 16.31
N LEU A 126 -6.61 0.53 17.34
CA LEU A 126 -6.66 1.45 18.49
C LEU A 126 -5.88 2.75 18.26
N LEU A 127 -4.90 2.76 17.35
CA LEU A 127 -4.02 3.91 17.10
C LEU A 127 -4.32 4.63 15.78
N HIS A 128 -5.07 4.02 14.87
CA HIS A 128 -5.27 4.54 13.50
C HIS A 128 -5.69 6.03 13.41
N HIS A 129 -6.57 6.52 14.31
CA HIS A 129 -7.00 7.93 14.32
C HIS A 129 -6.07 8.89 15.06
N LEU A 130 -5.27 8.40 16.01
CA LEU A 130 -4.25 9.20 16.70
C LEU A 130 -2.97 9.30 15.86
N VAL A 131 -2.79 8.37 14.92
CA VAL A 131 -1.52 8.15 14.26
C VAL A 131 -1.50 8.70 12.84
N ILE A 132 -2.59 8.67 12.06
CA ILE A 132 -2.60 9.21 10.68
C ILE A 132 -3.31 10.56 10.64
N GLN A 133 -2.53 11.63 10.54
CA GLN A 133 -3.02 12.98 10.29
C GLN A 133 -2.83 13.30 8.81
N ARG A 134 -3.89 13.27 7.99
CA ARG A 134 -3.82 13.69 6.58
C ARG A 134 -3.66 15.22 6.53
N LEU A 135 -2.50 15.68 6.09
CA LEU A 135 -2.17 17.10 6.02
C LEU A 135 -2.74 17.76 4.75
N GLY A 136 -2.90 17.00 3.67
CA GLY A 136 -3.49 17.51 2.44
C GLY A 136 -3.47 16.50 1.29
N VAL A 137 -4.39 16.71 0.35
CA VAL A 137 -4.46 16.01 -0.92
C VAL A 137 -4.33 17.05 -2.03
N VAL A 138 -3.43 16.79 -2.96
CA VAL A 138 -3.15 17.64 -4.13
C VAL A 138 -3.39 16.81 -5.39
N HIS A 139 -3.98 17.43 -6.40
CA HIS A 139 -4.06 16.86 -7.75
C HIS A 139 -2.84 17.32 -8.55
N PRO A 140 -1.82 16.48 -8.75
CA PRO A 140 -0.54 16.93 -9.28
C PRO A 140 -0.57 17.09 -10.80
N GLU A 141 -1.59 16.59 -11.50
CA GLU A 141 -1.64 16.49 -12.96
C GLU A 141 -1.36 17.82 -13.68
N PRO A 142 -1.95 18.97 -13.31
CA PRO A 142 -1.67 20.23 -14.00
C PRO A 142 -0.21 20.67 -13.90
N LEU A 143 0.45 20.38 -12.78
CA LEU A 143 1.87 20.67 -12.60
C LEU A 143 2.72 19.68 -13.41
N LEU A 144 2.40 18.39 -13.35
CA LEU A 144 3.12 17.35 -14.07
C LEU A 144 3.02 17.54 -15.59
N ASP A 145 1.85 17.89 -16.11
CA ASP A 145 1.63 18.14 -17.53
C ASP A 145 2.43 19.36 -18.02
N ARG A 146 2.57 20.40 -17.18
CA ARG A 146 3.45 21.55 -17.48
C ARG A 146 4.92 21.15 -17.52
N LEU A 147 5.38 20.31 -16.59
CA LEU A 147 6.75 19.79 -16.59
C LEU A 147 7.02 18.92 -17.82
N LEU A 148 6.06 18.07 -18.20
CA LEU A 148 6.16 17.23 -19.38
C LEU A 148 6.08 18.04 -20.69
N ALA A 149 5.42 19.19 -20.69
CA ALA A 149 5.37 20.11 -21.83
C ALA A 149 6.65 20.93 -22.04
N TRP A 150 7.63 20.87 -21.13
CA TRP A 150 8.92 21.55 -21.33
C TRP A 150 9.64 21.08 -22.60
N PRO A 151 10.48 21.95 -23.22
CA PRO A 151 11.24 21.58 -24.41
C PRO A 151 12.01 20.28 -24.18
N GLY A 152 12.01 19.40 -25.18
CA GLY A 152 12.61 18.06 -25.05
C GLY A 152 14.05 18.08 -24.55
N ALA A 153 14.86 19.04 -25.02
CA ALA A 153 16.24 19.21 -24.57
C ALA A 153 16.35 19.53 -23.06
N VAL A 154 15.48 20.38 -22.52
CA VAL A 154 15.45 20.72 -21.08
C VAL A 154 15.07 19.49 -20.28
N ARG A 155 14.01 18.79 -20.68
CA ARG A 155 13.55 17.57 -20.01
C ARG A 155 14.61 16.47 -20.01
N MET A 156 15.26 16.24 -21.16
CA MET A 156 16.35 15.27 -21.28
C MET A 156 17.59 15.67 -20.48
N GLY A 157 17.94 16.96 -20.45
CA GLY A 157 19.03 17.47 -19.62
C GLY A 157 18.78 17.27 -18.12
N LEU A 158 17.58 17.58 -17.65
CA LEU A 158 17.18 17.36 -16.25
C LEU A 158 17.14 15.87 -15.89
N LEU A 159 16.54 15.03 -16.75
CA LEU A 159 16.54 13.59 -16.55
C LEU A 159 17.97 13.03 -16.52
N GLY A 160 18.84 13.51 -17.41
CA GLY A 160 20.26 13.15 -17.44
C GLY A 160 20.99 13.56 -16.15
N ALA A 161 20.73 14.76 -15.64
CA ALA A 161 21.32 15.26 -14.39
C ALA A 161 20.85 14.46 -13.16
N VAL A 162 19.53 14.19 -13.06
CA VAL A 162 18.97 13.34 -11.99
C VAL A 162 19.54 11.93 -12.07
N THR A 163 19.64 11.38 -13.28
CA THR A 163 20.23 10.05 -13.51
C THR A 163 21.69 10.02 -13.10
N LEU A 164 22.48 11.01 -13.50
CA LEU A 164 23.89 11.11 -13.12
C LEU A 164 24.06 11.23 -11.62
N ALA A 165 23.25 12.08 -10.95
CA ALA A 165 23.28 12.23 -9.50
C ALA A 165 22.94 10.90 -8.81
N ALA A 166 21.88 10.21 -9.24
CA ALA A 166 21.49 8.92 -8.67
C ALA A 166 22.58 7.85 -8.86
N LEU A 167 23.18 7.77 -10.05
CA LEU A 167 24.25 6.81 -10.34
C LEU A 167 25.57 7.14 -9.63
N ALA A 168 25.84 8.41 -9.35
CA ALA A 168 27.00 8.84 -8.59
C ALA A 168 26.88 8.44 -7.11
N THR A 169 25.69 8.46 -6.52
CA THR A 169 25.45 8.14 -5.09
C THR A 169 26.16 6.87 -4.61
N PRO A 170 25.96 5.67 -5.20
CA PRO A 170 26.65 4.47 -4.73
C PRO A 170 28.17 4.55 -4.89
N VAL A 171 28.68 5.20 -5.95
CA VAL A 171 30.12 5.39 -6.15
C VAL A 171 30.69 6.29 -5.05
N LEU A 172 30.01 7.40 -4.74
CA LEU A 172 30.40 8.31 -3.67
C LEU A 172 30.38 7.59 -2.32
N LEU A 173 29.34 6.82 -2.01
CA LEU A 173 29.27 6.05 -0.77
C LEU A 173 30.40 5.02 -0.63
N VAL A 174 30.83 4.37 -1.71
CA VAL A 174 31.99 3.46 -1.66
C VAL A 174 33.27 4.23 -1.34
N VAL A 175 33.45 5.40 -1.93
CA VAL A 175 34.67 6.22 -1.76
C VAL A 175 34.70 6.92 -0.40
N MET A 176 33.56 7.40 0.09
CA MET A 176 33.49 8.35 1.21
C MET A 176 32.50 7.97 2.31
N GLY A 177 31.89 6.79 2.23
CA GLY A 177 30.81 6.38 3.15
C GLY A 177 31.21 6.41 4.62
N GLY A 178 32.43 6.01 4.96
CA GLY A 178 32.94 6.11 6.34
C GLY A 178 32.96 7.55 6.84
N ARG A 179 33.53 8.46 6.05
CA ARG A 179 33.55 9.90 6.35
C ARG A 179 32.14 10.48 6.46
N PHE A 180 31.22 10.08 5.56
CA PHE A 180 29.82 10.49 5.64
C PHE A 180 29.17 10.03 6.94
N LEU A 181 29.41 8.80 7.40
CA LEU A 181 28.87 8.31 8.66
C LEU A 181 29.40 9.11 9.86
N ASP A 182 30.70 9.40 9.89
CA ASP A 182 31.32 10.20 10.95
C ASP A 182 30.71 11.62 10.97
N GLU A 183 30.65 12.29 9.83
CA GLU A 183 30.09 13.65 9.74
C GLU A 183 28.57 13.69 9.98
N ALA A 184 27.83 12.67 9.55
CA ALA A 184 26.41 12.54 9.85
C ALA A 184 26.19 12.35 11.35
N SER A 185 27.00 11.52 12.02
CA SER A 185 26.90 11.33 13.47
C SER A 185 27.20 12.61 14.26
N ALA A 186 28.11 13.45 13.77
CA ALA A 186 28.41 14.74 14.39
C ALA A 186 27.34 15.80 14.09
N THR A 187 26.85 15.85 12.84
CA THR A 187 25.93 16.90 12.35
C THR A 187 24.48 16.65 12.77
N LEU A 188 24.02 15.40 12.75
CA LEU A 188 22.61 15.04 12.97
C LEU A 188 22.30 14.88 14.47
N THR A 189 22.63 15.91 15.27
CA THR A 189 22.44 15.90 16.72
C THR A 189 21.68 17.14 17.19
N GLY A 190 21.02 17.04 18.36
CA GLY A 190 20.39 18.16 19.06
C GLY A 190 19.48 19.03 18.17
N TRP A 191 19.90 20.29 17.97
CA TRP A 191 19.14 21.32 17.27
C TRP A 191 19.03 21.13 15.75
N MET A 192 19.77 20.19 15.15
CA MET A 192 19.70 19.87 13.72
C MET A 192 18.61 18.85 13.38
N LEU A 193 18.10 18.11 14.36
CA LEU A 193 17.05 17.11 14.16
C LEU A 193 15.74 17.69 13.58
N PRO A 194 15.23 18.87 14.00
CA PRO A 194 14.06 19.48 13.37
C PRO A 194 14.29 19.83 11.89
N LEU A 195 15.50 20.30 11.54
CA LEU A 195 15.83 20.58 10.14
C LEU A 195 15.94 19.30 9.32
N LEU A 196 16.59 18.26 9.85
CA LEU A 196 16.61 16.93 9.22
C LEU A 196 15.19 16.41 8.98
N TYR A 197 14.29 16.56 9.95
CA TYR A 197 12.89 16.16 9.84
C TYR A 197 12.18 16.89 8.69
N LEU A 198 12.33 18.21 8.61
CA LEU A 198 11.75 19.03 7.52
C LEU A 198 12.33 18.68 6.14
N VAL A 199 13.64 18.42 6.06
CA VAL A 199 14.29 17.99 4.81
C VAL A 199 13.85 16.57 4.43
N THR A 200 13.65 15.68 5.39
CA THR A 200 13.13 14.33 5.15
C THR A 200 11.68 14.37 4.66
N LEU A 201 10.86 15.23 5.24
CA LEU A 201 9.53 15.56 4.74
C LEU A 201 9.60 15.99 3.28
N ALA A 202 10.39 17.02 2.96
CA ALA A 202 10.57 17.54 1.60
C ALA A 202 11.10 16.48 0.63
N SER A 203 12.04 15.63 1.06
CA SER A 203 12.54 14.48 0.30
C SER A 203 11.41 13.52 -0.07
N GLY A 204 10.47 13.26 0.86
CA GLY A 204 9.26 12.48 0.58
C GLY A 204 8.37 13.08 -0.52
N PHE A 205 8.28 14.41 -0.62
CA PHE A 205 7.56 15.06 -1.74
C PHE A 205 8.26 14.79 -3.08
N LEU A 206 9.60 14.85 -3.10
CA LEU A 206 10.36 14.57 -4.31
C LEU A 206 10.27 13.10 -4.71
N HIS A 207 10.25 12.20 -3.74
CA HIS A 207 10.04 10.77 -3.92
C HIS A 207 8.69 10.50 -4.61
N GLU A 208 7.59 10.96 -4.01
CA GLU A 208 6.26 10.80 -4.60
C GLU A 208 6.10 11.55 -5.93
N GLY A 209 6.71 12.73 -6.06
CA GLY A 209 6.80 13.45 -7.31
C GLY A 209 7.46 12.63 -8.43
N GLY A 210 8.48 11.82 -8.08
CA GLY A 210 9.11 10.86 -8.99
C GLY A 210 8.13 9.82 -9.52
N HIS A 211 7.38 9.16 -8.63
CA HIS A 211 6.32 8.22 -9.03
C HIS A 211 5.26 8.88 -9.90
N ALA A 212 4.74 10.02 -9.46
CA ALA A 212 3.68 10.73 -10.14
C ALA A 212 4.11 11.17 -11.55
N LEU A 213 5.33 11.73 -11.68
CA LEU A 213 5.88 12.13 -12.97
C LEU A 213 6.09 10.94 -13.91
N ALA A 214 6.61 9.82 -13.39
CA ALA A 214 6.78 8.60 -14.17
C ALA A 214 5.44 8.02 -14.63
N CYS A 215 4.44 7.95 -13.75
CA CYS A 215 3.08 7.54 -14.09
C CYS A 215 2.49 8.42 -15.21
N ARG A 216 2.54 9.75 -15.06
CA ARG A 216 2.04 10.67 -16.09
C ARG A 216 2.78 10.53 -17.41
N ALA A 217 4.11 10.39 -17.39
CA ALA A 217 4.91 10.17 -18.59
C ALA A 217 4.57 8.86 -19.32
N LEU A 218 4.09 7.84 -18.58
CA LEU A 218 3.63 6.56 -19.11
C LEU A 218 2.15 6.56 -19.51
N GLY A 219 1.47 7.70 -19.42
CA GLY A 219 0.04 7.82 -19.75
C GLY A 219 -0.91 7.34 -18.64
N VAL A 220 -0.40 7.12 -17.43
CA VAL A 220 -1.21 6.73 -16.27
C VAL A 220 -1.74 7.98 -15.58
N LYS A 221 -3.06 8.08 -15.42
CA LYS A 221 -3.70 9.15 -14.66
C LYS A 221 -3.29 9.07 -13.19
N VAL A 222 -3.04 10.22 -12.55
CA VAL A 222 -2.71 10.29 -11.11
C VAL A 222 -3.89 10.94 -10.40
N ARG A 223 -4.69 10.12 -9.72
CA ARG A 223 -5.96 10.56 -9.09
C ARG A 223 -5.69 11.56 -7.98
N GLU A 224 -4.71 11.23 -7.14
CA GLU A 224 -4.34 12.04 -6.00
C GLU A 224 -2.90 11.79 -5.58
N THR A 225 -2.30 12.82 -5.00
CA THR A 225 -1.07 12.74 -4.21
C THR A 225 -1.34 13.38 -2.87
N GLY A 226 -0.78 12.86 -1.79
CA GLY A 226 -1.05 13.41 -0.48
C GLY A 226 0.05 13.16 0.52
N PHE A 227 -0.11 13.80 1.67
CA PHE A 227 0.82 13.74 2.79
C PHE A 227 0.06 13.49 4.08
N ALA A 228 0.62 12.63 4.90
CA ALA A 228 0.18 12.35 6.25
C ALA A 228 1.39 12.29 7.17
N ILE A 229 1.16 12.51 8.45
CA ILE A 229 2.12 12.14 9.49
C ILE A 229 1.59 10.86 10.12
N TYR A 230 2.46 9.84 10.20
CA TYR A 230 2.23 8.58 10.90
C TYR A 230 3.08 8.54 12.18
N PHE A 231 2.46 8.74 13.36
CA PHE A 231 3.10 8.79 14.69
C PHE A 231 4.06 9.97 14.86
N LEU A 232 5.16 9.99 14.11
CA LEU A 232 6.11 11.10 13.91
C LEU A 232 6.85 10.95 12.57
N MET A 233 6.48 9.98 11.73
CA MET A 233 7.12 9.76 10.43
C MET A 233 6.30 10.41 9.33
N PRO A 234 6.94 11.16 8.43
CA PRO A 234 6.25 11.67 7.26
C PRO A 234 5.90 10.52 6.34
N PHE A 235 4.65 10.46 5.93
CA PHE A 235 4.15 9.52 4.95
C PHE A 235 3.59 10.32 3.77
N ALA A 236 4.09 10.03 2.59
CA ALA A 236 3.61 10.60 1.35
C ALA A 236 3.05 9.48 0.49
N TRP A 237 2.10 9.79 -0.39
CA TRP A 237 1.57 8.78 -1.30
C TRP A 237 1.16 9.37 -2.65
N THR A 238 1.27 8.54 -3.67
CA THR A 238 0.76 8.78 -5.02
C THR A 238 -0.21 7.66 -5.39
N ARG A 239 -1.47 8.00 -5.73
CA ARG A 239 -2.44 7.03 -6.22
C ARG A 239 -2.56 7.10 -7.75
N PRO A 240 -1.95 6.18 -8.50
CA PRO A 240 -2.22 6.02 -9.92
C PRO A 240 -3.64 5.47 -10.13
N ASP A 241 -4.23 5.80 -11.27
CA ASP A 241 -5.45 5.14 -11.72
C ASP A 241 -5.16 3.66 -12.01
N ARG A 242 -5.98 2.80 -11.43
CA ARG A 242 -5.75 1.36 -11.46
C ARG A 242 -5.94 0.78 -12.87
N ARG A 243 -6.90 1.29 -13.65
CA ARG A 243 -7.18 0.77 -14.98
C ARG A 243 -6.01 1.09 -15.91
N ASP A 244 -5.53 2.32 -15.86
CA ASP A 244 -4.36 2.74 -16.63
C ASP A 244 -3.10 1.97 -16.17
N TRP A 245 -2.94 1.78 -14.85
CA TRP A 245 -1.84 0.99 -14.28
C TRP A 245 -1.85 -0.46 -14.76
N GLU A 246 -3.00 -1.15 -14.69
CA GLU A 246 -3.12 -2.55 -15.10
C GLU A 246 -2.97 -2.74 -16.62
N ALA A 247 -3.22 -1.69 -17.41
CA ALA A 247 -2.96 -1.70 -18.85
C ALA A 247 -1.46 -1.67 -19.20
N LEU A 248 -0.59 -1.23 -18.27
CA LEU A 248 0.85 -1.19 -18.50
C LEU A 248 1.50 -2.58 -18.44
N ALA A 249 2.49 -2.79 -19.33
CA ALA A 249 3.41 -3.92 -19.20
C ALA A 249 4.22 -3.83 -17.89
N MET A 250 4.81 -4.95 -17.47
CA MET A 250 5.59 -5.03 -16.23
C MET A 250 6.79 -4.06 -16.20
N GLY A 251 7.46 -3.85 -17.34
CA GLY A 251 8.61 -2.93 -17.43
C GLY A 251 8.24 -1.48 -17.06
N PRO A 252 7.28 -0.85 -17.76
CA PRO A 252 6.77 0.47 -17.40
C PRO A 252 6.28 0.59 -15.96
N ARG A 253 5.58 -0.43 -15.44
CA ARG A 253 5.18 -0.46 -14.02
C ARG A 253 6.38 -0.45 -13.09
N MET A 254 7.44 -1.19 -13.42
CA MET A 254 8.67 -1.20 -12.65
C MET A 254 9.38 0.16 -12.67
N VAL A 255 9.41 0.83 -13.84
CA VAL A 255 9.95 2.19 -13.94
C VAL A 255 9.18 3.14 -13.02
N ALA A 256 7.85 3.08 -13.02
CA ALA A 256 7.03 3.92 -12.15
C ALA A 256 7.23 3.60 -10.65
N ILE A 257 7.34 2.32 -10.28
CA ILE A 257 7.65 1.89 -8.90
C ILE A 257 9.05 2.35 -8.46
N LEU A 258 10.04 2.34 -9.35
CA LEU A 258 11.41 2.70 -8.95
C LEU A 258 11.70 4.20 -9.07
N ALA A 259 10.82 4.98 -9.69
CA ALA A 259 11.03 6.40 -9.92
C ALA A 259 11.18 7.21 -8.62
N GLY A 260 10.40 6.91 -7.58
CA GLY A 260 10.52 7.56 -6.28
C GLY A 260 11.84 7.27 -5.58
N PRO A 261 12.20 5.98 -5.36
CA PRO A 261 13.50 5.62 -4.80
C PRO A 261 14.67 6.20 -5.60
N PHE A 262 14.57 6.23 -6.92
CA PHE A 262 15.57 6.82 -7.79
C PHE A 262 15.71 8.33 -7.58
N ALA A 263 14.60 9.06 -7.41
CA ALA A 263 14.62 10.48 -7.08
C ALA A 263 15.24 10.74 -5.69
N SER A 264 14.91 9.94 -4.68
CA SER A 264 15.54 10.01 -3.35
C SER A 264 17.04 9.72 -3.42
N GLN A 265 17.45 8.76 -4.25
CA GLN A 265 18.86 8.45 -4.46
C GLN A 265 19.61 9.58 -5.19
N ALA A 266 18.98 10.25 -6.15
CA ALA A 266 19.55 11.44 -6.79
C ALA A 266 19.75 12.58 -5.78
N LEU A 267 18.76 12.80 -4.90
CA LEU A 267 18.86 13.78 -3.82
C LEU A 267 20.04 13.48 -2.88
N ALA A 268 20.24 12.19 -2.57
CA ALA A 268 21.38 11.76 -1.77
C ALA A 268 22.72 12.08 -2.45
N GLY A 269 22.84 11.82 -3.75
CA GLY A 269 24.04 12.11 -4.53
C GLY A 269 24.37 13.59 -4.59
N LEU A 270 23.35 14.44 -4.74
CA LEU A 270 23.50 15.90 -4.67
C LEU A 270 23.97 16.36 -3.28
N GLY A 271 23.43 15.76 -2.21
CA GLY A 271 23.86 16.05 -0.84
C GLY A 271 25.33 15.68 -0.60
N LEU A 272 25.74 14.49 -1.04
CA LEU A 272 27.14 14.03 -0.93
C LEU A 272 28.08 14.93 -1.75
N ALA A 273 27.67 15.35 -2.95
CA ALA A 273 28.44 16.28 -3.76
C ALA A 273 28.58 17.66 -3.07
N ALA A 274 27.50 18.19 -2.47
CA ALA A 274 27.53 19.44 -1.73
C ALA A 274 28.43 19.37 -0.48
N MET A 275 28.35 18.27 0.26
CA MET A 275 29.24 17.98 1.40
C MET A 275 30.72 17.99 0.98
N MET A 276 31.06 17.40 -0.18
CA MET A 276 32.43 17.41 -0.71
C MET A 276 32.90 18.77 -1.21
N ALA A 277 32.03 19.51 -1.89
CA ALA A 277 32.39 20.76 -2.54
C ALA A 277 32.58 21.91 -1.54
N ALA A 278 32.03 21.78 -0.33
CA ALA A 278 32.01 22.84 0.66
C ALA A 278 33.01 22.58 1.82
N PRO A 279 33.64 23.63 2.38
CA PRO A 279 34.48 23.49 3.56
C PRO A 279 33.71 22.89 4.75
N MET A 280 34.37 22.01 5.50
CA MET A 280 33.79 21.41 6.71
C MET A 280 33.29 22.50 7.67
N GLY A 281 32.10 22.30 8.24
CA GLY A 281 31.44 23.24 9.14
C GLY A 281 30.72 24.42 8.48
N SER A 282 30.81 24.57 7.15
CA SER A 282 30.01 25.58 6.44
C SER A 282 28.53 25.17 6.34
N PRO A 283 27.58 26.12 6.21
CA PRO A 283 26.15 25.78 6.06
C PRO A 283 25.86 24.89 4.85
N LEU A 284 26.58 25.07 3.74
CA LEU A 284 26.43 24.24 2.54
C LEU A 284 26.89 22.80 2.79
N HIS A 285 27.96 22.63 3.55
CA HIS A 285 28.47 21.32 3.93
C HIS A 285 27.48 20.58 4.84
N SER A 286 27.04 21.20 5.94
CA SER A 286 26.06 20.60 6.86
C SER A 286 24.71 20.35 6.17
N GLY A 287 24.27 21.27 5.31
CA GLY A 287 23.08 21.09 4.47
C GLY A 287 23.23 19.91 3.51
N GLY A 288 24.41 19.71 2.92
CA GLY A 288 24.75 18.55 2.11
C GLY A 288 24.65 17.23 2.89
N VAL A 289 25.18 17.19 4.11
CA VAL A 289 25.07 16.02 5.01
C VAL A 289 23.62 15.68 5.31
N ILE A 290 22.80 16.69 5.67
CA ILE A 290 21.38 16.51 5.97
C ILE A 290 20.62 16.00 4.73
N LEU A 291 20.90 16.59 3.56
CA LEU A 291 20.26 16.22 2.30
C LEU A 291 20.63 14.78 1.89
N ALA A 292 21.91 14.41 2.06
CA ALA A 292 22.40 13.07 1.83
C ALA A 292 21.68 12.07 2.74
N ALA A 293 21.60 12.35 4.05
CA ALA A 293 20.92 11.48 5.01
C ALA A 293 19.43 11.30 4.68
N ALA A 294 18.72 12.40 4.38
CA ALA A 294 17.29 12.35 4.03
C ALA A 294 17.03 11.57 2.73
N GLY A 295 17.86 11.76 1.71
CA GLY A 295 17.75 11.03 0.44
C GLY A 295 18.04 9.53 0.60
N LEU A 296 19.11 9.18 1.34
CA LEU A 296 19.47 7.78 1.61
C LEU A 296 18.41 7.07 2.43
N PHE A 297 17.87 7.75 3.45
CA PHE A 297 16.77 7.23 4.24
C PHE A 297 15.54 6.95 3.37
N GLY A 298 15.10 7.92 2.58
CA GLY A 298 13.95 7.78 1.68
C GLY A 298 14.11 6.66 0.65
N ALA A 299 15.29 6.53 0.04
CA ALA A 299 15.56 5.46 -0.93
C ALA A 299 15.63 4.07 -0.25
N THR A 300 16.27 3.97 0.92
CA THR A 300 16.51 2.66 1.57
C THR A 300 15.23 2.12 2.21
N VAL A 301 14.52 2.94 2.98
CA VAL A 301 13.35 2.51 3.76
C VAL A 301 12.22 2.03 2.85
N THR A 302 11.97 2.73 1.75
CA THR A 302 10.90 2.38 0.78
C THR A 302 11.24 1.11 0.00
N LEU A 303 12.52 0.84 -0.25
CA LEU A 303 12.98 -0.39 -0.90
C LEU A 303 13.06 -1.60 0.04
N LEU A 304 12.97 -1.42 1.37
CA LEU A 304 12.88 -2.54 2.31
C LEU A 304 11.54 -3.27 2.14
N PRO A 305 11.52 -4.55 1.69
CA PRO A 305 10.26 -5.26 1.40
C PRO A 305 9.38 -5.56 2.62
N VAL A 306 9.90 -5.30 3.81
CA VAL A 306 9.24 -5.43 5.12
C VAL A 306 8.12 -4.39 5.26
N LEU A 307 8.30 -3.20 4.69
CA LEU A 307 7.32 -2.14 4.65
C LEU A 307 6.44 -2.28 3.40
N ASN A 308 5.25 -1.67 3.39
CA ASN A 308 4.41 -1.62 2.18
C ASN A 308 4.87 -0.52 1.20
N GLY A 309 6.18 -0.37 1.01
CA GLY A 309 6.77 0.58 0.07
C GLY A 309 7.06 -0.03 -1.30
N ASP A 310 7.90 0.65 -2.07
CA ASP A 310 8.26 0.30 -3.44
C ASP A 310 8.95 -1.06 -3.56
N GLY A 311 9.78 -1.44 -2.59
CA GLY A 311 10.44 -2.74 -2.58
C GLY A 311 9.43 -3.89 -2.50
N TYR A 312 8.36 -3.71 -1.74
CA TYR A 312 7.28 -4.67 -1.65
C TYR A 312 6.41 -4.68 -2.93
N LEU A 313 6.09 -3.51 -3.50
CA LEU A 313 5.36 -3.41 -4.76
C LEU A 313 6.13 -4.05 -5.92
N MET A 314 7.45 -3.84 -5.98
CA MET A 314 8.35 -4.48 -6.92
C MET A 314 8.27 -6.01 -6.79
N LEU A 315 8.33 -6.57 -5.57
CA LEU A 315 8.18 -8.01 -5.37
C LEU A 315 6.82 -8.52 -5.83
N VAL A 316 5.74 -7.79 -5.55
CA VAL A 316 4.39 -8.14 -6.00
C VAL A 316 4.31 -8.22 -7.53
N GLU A 317 4.92 -7.25 -8.23
CA GLU A 317 4.95 -7.19 -9.69
C GLU A 317 5.80 -8.31 -10.31
N VAL A 318 7.03 -8.51 -9.81
CA VAL A 318 7.93 -9.56 -10.31
C VAL A 318 7.35 -10.96 -10.09
N LEU A 319 6.79 -11.21 -8.91
CA LEU A 319 6.22 -12.51 -8.56
C LEU A 319 4.81 -12.72 -9.15
N ARG A 320 4.19 -11.65 -9.67
CA ARG A 320 2.79 -11.60 -10.14
C ARG A 320 1.84 -12.19 -9.11
N LEU A 321 2.04 -11.82 -7.85
CA LEU A 321 1.30 -12.33 -6.69
C LEU A 321 0.67 -11.15 -5.95
N PRO A 322 -0.52 -10.69 -6.38
CA PRO A 322 -1.21 -9.64 -5.65
C PRO A 322 -1.54 -10.12 -4.24
N ASN A 323 -1.45 -9.20 -3.28
CA ASN A 323 -1.59 -9.49 -1.85
C ASN A 323 -0.57 -10.50 -1.32
N LEU A 324 0.68 -10.42 -1.79
CA LEU A 324 1.79 -11.31 -1.44
C LEU A 324 1.91 -11.54 0.07
N ARG A 325 1.97 -10.47 0.87
CA ARG A 325 2.11 -10.56 2.34
C ARG A 325 0.94 -11.30 2.98
N ARG A 326 -0.29 -11.03 2.54
CA ARG A 326 -1.48 -11.76 3.03
C ARG A 326 -1.35 -13.25 2.77
N ARG A 327 -1.06 -13.61 1.50
CA ARG A 327 -0.90 -15.02 1.09
C ARG A 327 0.23 -15.70 1.86
N ALA A 328 1.31 -14.97 2.15
CA ALA A 328 2.45 -15.44 2.93
C ALA A 328 2.05 -15.79 4.37
N PHE A 329 1.38 -14.88 5.09
CA PHE A 329 0.91 -15.15 6.45
C PHE A 329 -0.19 -16.21 6.50
N ASP A 330 -1.11 -16.24 5.53
CA ASP A 330 -2.14 -17.29 5.45
C ASP A 330 -1.52 -18.66 5.18
N HIS A 331 -0.41 -18.72 4.46
CA HIS A 331 0.35 -19.94 4.25
C HIS A 331 1.11 -20.37 5.50
N LEU A 332 1.77 -19.43 6.19
CA LEU A 332 2.44 -19.68 7.47
C LEU A 332 1.46 -20.22 8.51
N ARG A 333 0.28 -19.60 8.67
CA ARG A 333 -0.78 -20.06 9.57
C ARG A 333 -1.15 -21.52 9.32
N ARG A 334 -1.38 -21.88 8.06
CA ARG A 334 -1.67 -23.27 7.68
C ARG A 334 -0.51 -24.22 7.97
N ALA A 335 0.73 -23.79 7.72
CA ALA A 335 1.91 -24.60 7.99
C ALA A 335 2.09 -24.91 9.49
N VAL A 336 1.62 -24.02 10.38
CA VAL A 336 1.66 -24.21 11.84
C VAL A 336 0.34 -24.73 12.44
N GLY A 337 -0.63 -25.15 11.60
CA GLY A 337 -1.92 -25.69 12.06
C GLY A 337 -2.94 -24.67 12.57
N LEU A 338 -2.73 -23.37 12.33
CA LEU A 338 -3.68 -22.31 12.69
C LEU A 338 -4.76 -22.11 11.62
N PRO A 339 -5.98 -21.69 12.00
CA PRO A 339 -7.04 -21.34 11.06
C PRO A 339 -6.59 -20.22 10.10
N ALA A 340 -6.86 -20.41 8.81
CA ALA A 340 -6.61 -19.39 7.78
C ALA A 340 -7.75 -19.38 6.75
N PRO A 341 -8.07 -18.23 6.14
CA PRO A 341 -9.07 -18.16 5.07
C PRO A 341 -8.73 -19.10 3.91
N ALA A 342 -9.77 -19.66 3.27
CA ALA A 342 -9.60 -20.45 2.07
C ALA A 342 -8.92 -19.60 0.97
N LEU A 343 -7.85 -20.13 0.36
CA LEU A 343 -7.17 -19.43 -0.73
C LEU A 343 -8.14 -19.27 -1.91
N PRO A 344 -8.37 -18.04 -2.43
CA PRO A 344 -9.28 -17.83 -3.55
C PRO A 344 -8.78 -18.41 -4.88
N ALA A 345 -7.55 -18.92 -4.93
CA ALA A 345 -6.99 -19.71 -6.03
C ALA A 345 -5.91 -20.63 -5.50
N SER A 346 -5.80 -21.85 -6.04
CA SER A 346 -4.65 -22.72 -5.79
C SER A 346 -3.38 -21.96 -6.11
N LEU A 347 -2.48 -21.80 -5.13
CA LEU A 347 -1.14 -21.30 -5.41
C LEU A 347 -0.52 -22.20 -6.47
N PRO A 348 0.18 -21.65 -7.48
CA PRO A 348 0.97 -22.47 -8.37
C PRO A 348 1.86 -23.39 -7.54
N ALA A 349 1.88 -24.68 -7.89
CA ALA A 349 2.66 -25.68 -7.16
C ALA A 349 4.13 -25.20 -7.02
N GLY A 350 4.71 -25.40 -5.84
CA GLY A 350 6.12 -25.04 -5.56
C GLY A 350 6.37 -23.64 -4.98
N ARG A 351 5.35 -22.78 -4.82
CA ARG A 351 5.54 -21.42 -4.23
C ARG A 351 5.48 -21.36 -2.69
N GLY A 352 5.33 -22.49 -2.01
CA GLY A 352 5.27 -22.56 -0.54
C GLY A 352 6.50 -21.97 0.16
N PRO A 353 7.73 -22.41 -0.19
CA PRO A 353 8.96 -21.88 0.41
C PRO A 353 9.12 -20.37 0.25
N LEU A 354 8.77 -19.82 -0.92
CA LEU A 354 8.77 -18.39 -1.18
C LEU A 354 7.82 -17.64 -0.23
N LEU A 355 6.62 -18.16 -0.02
CA LEU A 355 5.64 -17.55 0.89
C LEU A 355 6.10 -17.62 2.35
N LEU A 356 6.74 -18.71 2.76
CA LEU A 356 7.35 -18.81 4.07
C LEU A 356 8.50 -17.81 4.21
N ALA A 357 9.38 -17.70 3.22
CA ALA A 357 10.48 -16.74 3.21
C ALA A 357 9.98 -15.28 3.32
N VAL A 358 8.91 -14.92 2.60
CA VAL A 358 8.28 -13.60 2.73
C VAL A 358 7.70 -13.38 4.13
N ALA A 359 7.00 -14.39 4.68
CA ALA A 359 6.41 -14.27 6.02
C ALA A 359 7.47 -14.11 7.11
N PHE A 360 8.47 -15.00 7.14
CA PHE A 360 9.58 -14.93 8.09
C PHE A 360 10.43 -13.68 7.89
N GLY A 361 10.73 -13.30 6.65
CA GLY A 361 11.44 -12.05 6.35
C GLY A 361 10.68 -10.81 6.84
N THR A 362 9.36 -10.80 6.72
CA THR A 362 8.53 -9.72 7.27
C THR A 362 8.59 -9.70 8.80
N ILE A 363 8.46 -10.85 9.47
CA ILE A 363 8.53 -10.97 10.93
C ILE A 363 9.90 -10.50 11.45
N LEU A 364 10.98 -11.05 10.89
CA LEU A 364 12.35 -10.73 11.28
C LEU A 364 12.68 -9.26 11.00
N GLY A 365 12.22 -8.73 9.87
CA GLY A 365 12.38 -7.32 9.53
C GLY A 365 11.72 -6.39 10.53
N TRP A 366 10.46 -6.64 10.88
CA TRP A 366 9.76 -5.84 11.90
C TRP A 366 10.40 -5.98 13.28
N ALA A 367 10.80 -7.20 13.67
CA ALA A 367 11.52 -7.42 14.92
C ALA A 367 12.83 -6.61 14.95
N GLY A 368 13.59 -6.61 13.86
CA GLY A 368 14.81 -5.80 13.72
C GLY A 368 14.55 -4.30 13.84
N ILE A 369 13.50 -3.78 13.19
CA ILE A 369 13.10 -2.37 13.29
C ILE A 369 12.76 -2.01 14.75
N TRP A 370 11.95 -2.82 15.42
CA TRP A 370 11.55 -2.56 16.82
C TRP A 370 12.72 -2.64 17.79
N VAL A 371 13.58 -3.65 17.65
CA VAL A 371 14.79 -3.79 18.48
C VAL A 371 15.73 -2.62 18.23
N GLY A 372 15.95 -2.22 16.98
CA GLY A 372 16.77 -1.06 16.63
C GLY A 372 16.20 0.24 17.21
N MET A 373 14.89 0.46 17.09
CA MET A 373 14.25 1.65 17.63
C MET A 373 14.28 1.69 19.17
N ALA A 374 14.05 0.55 19.82
CA ALA A 374 14.16 0.45 21.28
C ALA A 374 15.60 0.70 21.76
N TRP A 375 16.60 0.17 21.05
CA TRP A 375 18.00 0.42 21.37
C TRP A 375 18.38 1.90 21.18
N TRP A 376 17.95 2.52 20.08
CA TRP A 376 18.19 3.93 19.80
C TRP A 376 17.52 4.85 20.84
N LEU A 377 16.24 4.63 21.13
CA LEU A 377 15.51 5.38 22.16
C LEU A 377 16.14 5.18 23.55
N GLY A 378 16.52 3.96 23.89
CA GLY A 378 17.21 3.65 25.14
C GLY A 378 18.54 4.38 25.27
N GLY A 379 19.34 4.42 24.19
CA GLY A 379 20.60 5.18 24.15
C GLY A 379 20.38 6.68 24.36
N MET A 380 19.43 7.26 23.62
CA MET A 380 19.07 8.68 23.75
C MET A 380 18.57 9.03 25.15
N MET A 381 17.75 8.18 25.78
CA MET A 381 17.30 8.39 27.15
C MET A 381 18.45 8.33 28.16
N LEU A 382 19.42 7.42 27.98
CA LEU A 382 20.60 7.34 28.84
C LEU A 382 21.50 8.57 28.70
N GLU A 383 21.60 9.15 27.51
CA GLU A 383 22.32 10.42 27.28
C GLU A 383 21.58 11.62 27.90
N LEU A 384 20.25 11.64 27.87
CA LEU A 384 19.44 12.69 28.51
C LEU A 384 19.47 12.66 30.04
N ILE A 385 19.74 11.50 30.64
CA ILE A 385 19.80 11.30 32.09
C ILE A 385 21.22 11.58 32.64
N ARG A 386 22.25 11.56 31.79
CA ARG A 386 23.62 11.95 32.14
C ARG A 386 23.81 13.46 32.02
#